data_AF-A0A1F6LPP7-F1
#
_entry.id   AF-A0A1F6LPP7-F1
#
_cell.length_a   1.000
_cell.length_b   1.000
_cell.length_c   1.000
_cell.angle_alpha   90.00
_cell.angle_beta   90.00
_cell.angle_gamma   90.00
#
_symmetry.space_group_name_H-M   'P 1'
#
loop_
_entity.id
_entity.type
_entity.pdbx_description
1 polymer ?
#
loop_
_entity_poly.entity_id
_entity_poly.type
_entity_poly.pdbx_seq_one_letter_code
_entity_poly.pdbx_strand_id
1 'polypeptide(L)'
;MASGNVGIGTVSPDTTLTVNGGASKVGGGSWATFSDGRLKDVEGAYTPGTDAVMKLNPVRYRYKKENGAGIRDRAEHIGLVAQEVQEAIPAAISSSNKGYLMLDNDPIIWAMLNAVKEQKAANDKLQTVVQEQQAQIDALTKKVGAIEGAR
;
A
#
# COMPACT_ATOMS: atom_id res chain seq x y z
N MET A 1 13.61 18.87 -36.26
CA MET A 1 14.25 17.92 -35.32
C MET A 1 13.29 17.77 -34.16
N ALA A 2 12.67 16.61 -33.98
CA ALA A 2 11.78 16.40 -32.82
C ALA A 2 12.61 16.60 -31.55
N SER A 3 12.21 17.54 -30.70
CA SER A 3 12.66 17.67 -29.31
C SER A 3 12.66 16.27 -28.70
N GLY A 4 13.80 15.77 -28.22
CA GLY A 4 14.06 14.35 -27.91
C GLY A 4 13.15 13.64 -26.90
N ASN A 5 12.02 14.25 -26.52
CA ASN A 5 10.98 13.68 -25.68
C ASN A 5 9.98 12.87 -26.53
N VAL A 6 9.56 11.73 -26.01
CA VAL A 6 8.58 10.84 -26.64
C VAL A 6 7.25 10.95 -25.90
N GLY A 7 6.20 11.33 -26.61
CA GLY A 7 4.82 11.33 -26.11
C GLY A 7 4.04 10.13 -26.67
N ILE A 8 3.38 9.37 -25.80
CA ILE A 8 2.42 8.32 -26.19
C ILE A 8 1.05 8.73 -25.64
N GLY A 9 0.07 8.93 -26.51
CA GLY A 9 -1.25 9.45 -26.11
C GLY A 9 -1.29 10.93 -25.73
N THR A 10 -0.20 11.67 -25.98
CA THR A 10 -0.08 13.12 -25.77
C THR A 10 0.80 13.76 -26.84
N VAL A 11 0.51 15.01 -27.19
CA VAL A 11 1.32 15.83 -28.12
C VAL A 11 2.22 16.83 -27.39
N SER A 12 2.16 16.87 -26.06
CA SER A 12 2.91 17.80 -25.22
C SER A 12 3.59 17.06 -24.08
N PRO A 13 4.61 16.22 -24.38
CA PRO A 13 5.38 15.56 -23.34
C PRO A 13 6.20 16.58 -22.55
N ASP A 14 6.14 16.47 -21.23
CA ASP A 14 6.79 17.34 -20.26
C ASP A 14 8.08 16.73 -19.64
N THR A 15 8.37 15.47 -19.98
CA THR A 15 9.63 14.76 -19.66
C THR A 15 10.09 13.90 -20.83
N THR A 16 11.22 13.19 -20.71
CA THR A 16 11.82 12.37 -21.77
C THR A 16 10.85 11.33 -22.34
N LEU A 17 9.98 10.75 -21.51
CA LEU A 17 8.90 9.86 -21.92
C LEU A 17 7.64 10.19 -21.11
N THR A 18 6.61 10.73 -21.77
CA THR A 18 5.29 10.97 -21.17
C THR A 18 4.28 10.02 -21.82
N VAL A 19 3.64 9.18 -21.02
CA VAL A 19 2.60 8.24 -21.48
C VAL A 19 1.27 8.66 -20.84
N ASN A 20 0.32 9.07 -21.68
CA ASN A 20 -1.06 9.29 -21.28
C ASN A 20 -1.85 7.99 -21.51
N GLY A 21 -1.78 7.08 -20.54
CA GLY A 21 -2.35 5.73 -20.62
C GLY A 21 -1.52 4.72 -19.85
N GLY A 22 -1.83 3.43 -20.01
CA GLY A 22 -1.08 2.35 -19.38
C GLY A 22 0.28 2.11 -20.05
N ALA A 23 1.30 1.82 -19.25
CA ALA A 23 2.62 1.40 -19.71
C ALA A 23 3.05 0.13 -18.98
N SER A 24 3.74 -0.77 -19.67
CA SER A 24 4.34 -1.97 -19.07
C SER A 24 5.85 -1.94 -19.25
N LYS A 25 6.59 -2.13 -18.15
CA LYS A 25 8.05 -2.28 -18.17
C LYS A 25 8.43 -3.48 -17.30
N VAL A 26 9.35 -4.30 -17.78
CA VAL A 26 9.93 -5.38 -16.97
C VAL A 26 10.80 -4.74 -15.90
N GLY A 27 10.28 -4.69 -14.68
CA GLY A 27 10.88 -3.94 -13.58
C GLY A 27 10.87 -2.42 -13.80
N GLY A 28 11.00 -1.66 -12.72
CA GLY A 28 10.93 -0.19 -12.74
C GLY A 28 10.26 0.27 -11.47
N GLY A 29 10.93 1.14 -10.72
CA GLY A 29 10.35 1.72 -9.51
C GLY A 29 9.15 2.61 -9.82
N SER A 30 8.70 3.36 -8.82
CA SER A 30 7.57 4.27 -8.96
C SER A 30 7.82 5.31 -10.05
N TRP A 31 6.79 5.58 -10.84
CA TRP A 31 6.82 6.65 -11.83
C TRP A 31 6.43 7.97 -11.14
N ALA A 32 6.98 9.07 -11.64
CA ALA A 32 6.42 10.38 -11.30
C ALA A 32 5.01 10.47 -11.89
N THR A 33 4.06 10.98 -11.11
CA THR A 33 2.66 11.15 -11.51
C THR A 33 2.19 12.56 -11.17
N PHE A 34 1.31 13.13 -11.98
CA PHE A 34 0.71 14.44 -11.69
C PHE A 34 -0.16 14.34 -10.44
N SER A 35 0.17 15.12 -9.41
CA SER A 35 -0.53 15.04 -8.12
C SER A 35 -1.04 16.39 -7.59
N ASP A 36 -0.84 17.49 -8.34
CA ASP A 36 -1.29 18.83 -7.99
C ASP A 36 -2.82 18.88 -7.84
N GLY A 37 -3.32 19.48 -6.75
CA GLY A 37 -4.75 19.56 -6.46
C GLY A 37 -5.55 20.35 -7.51
N ARG A 38 -4.91 21.24 -8.27
CA ARG A 38 -5.57 21.97 -9.38
C ARG A 38 -5.90 21.09 -10.58
N LEU A 39 -5.32 19.89 -10.64
CA LEU A 39 -5.50 18.92 -11.72
C LEU A 39 -6.43 17.78 -11.32
N LYS A 40 -7.13 17.89 -10.17
CA LYS A 40 -7.91 16.82 -9.59
C LYS A 40 -9.28 17.31 -9.13
N ASP A 41 -10.31 16.55 -9.49
CA ASP A 41 -11.57 16.54 -8.77
C ASP A 41 -11.48 15.48 -7.66
N VAL A 42 -11.59 15.90 -6.40
CA VAL A 42 -11.43 15.01 -5.24
C VAL A 42 -12.78 14.37 -4.91
N GLU A 43 -12.91 13.10 -5.26
CA GLU A 43 -14.18 12.35 -5.15
C GLU A 43 -14.42 11.67 -3.79
N GLY A 44 -13.43 11.66 -2.89
CA GLY A 44 -13.57 11.05 -1.56
C GLY A 44 -12.29 10.44 -1.00
N ALA A 45 -12.42 9.76 0.13
CA ALA A 45 -11.31 9.09 0.81
C ALA A 45 -11.12 7.66 0.32
N TYR A 46 -9.86 7.25 0.15
CA TYR A 46 -9.50 5.84 0.00
C TYR A 46 -9.36 5.21 1.39
N THR A 47 -10.21 4.23 1.69
CA THR A 47 -10.41 3.69 3.05
C THR A 47 -9.80 2.32 3.37
N PRO A 48 -9.40 1.44 2.40
CA PRO A 48 -8.71 0.20 2.75
C PRO A 48 -7.50 0.45 3.66
N GLY A 49 -7.32 -0.41 4.66
CA GLY A 49 -6.36 -0.26 5.75
C GLY A 49 -5.88 -1.61 6.27
N THR A 50 -5.74 -1.75 7.60
CA THR A 50 -5.13 -2.93 8.26
C THR A 50 -5.78 -4.24 7.81
N ASP A 51 -7.11 -4.34 7.82
CA ASP A 51 -7.84 -5.56 7.47
C ASP A 51 -7.59 -6.02 6.02
N ALA A 52 -7.36 -5.07 5.11
CA ALA A 52 -7.10 -5.38 3.71
C ALA A 52 -5.65 -5.84 3.53
N VAL A 53 -4.68 -5.13 4.12
CA VAL A 53 -3.26 -5.46 3.97
C VAL A 53 -2.88 -6.76 4.68
N MET A 54 -3.55 -7.12 5.78
CA MET A 54 -3.29 -8.37 6.52
C MET A 54 -3.72 -9.63 5.75
N LYS A 55 -4.50 -9.49 4.68
CA LYS A 55 -4.88 -10.60 3.79
C LYS A 55 -3.85 -10.86 2.68
N LEU A 56 -2.88 -9.95 2.49
CA LEU A 56 -1.91 -10.03 1.41
C LEU A 56 -0.72 -10.91 1.80
N ASN A 57 -0.28 -11.78 0.89
CA ASN A 57 0.86 -12.66 1.11
C ASN A 57 2.00 -12.33 0.13
N PRO A 58 3.09 -11.67 0.58
CA PRO A 58 4.27 -11.50 -0.24
C PRO A 58 4.89 -12.86 -0.59
N VAL A 59 5.20 -13.05 -1.87
CA VAL A 59 5.80 -14.28 -2.41
C VAL A 59 7.10 -13.98 -3.15
N ARG A 60 8.00 -14.98 -3.17
CA ARG A 60 9.12 -15.03 -4.14
C ARG A 60 8.67 -15.82 -5.35
N TYR A 61 8.92 -15.30 -6.54
CA TYR A 61 8.52 -15.97 -7.77
C TYR A 61 9.53 -15.78 -8.90
N ARG A 62 9.43 -16.67 -9.89
CA ARG A 62 10.07 -16.54 -11.20
C ARG A 62 9.00 -16.79 -12.26
N TYR A 63 9.09 -16.09 -13.38
CA TYR A 63 8.17 -16.36 -14.49
C TYR A 63 8.41 -17.77 -15.05
N LYS A 64 7.31 -18.50 -15.33
CA LYS A 64 7.39 -19.82 -15.98
C LYS A 64 8.12 -19.70 -17.31
N LYS A 65 8.92 -20.72 -17.65
CA LYS A 65 9.70 -20.76 -18.92
C LYS A 65 8.79 -20.56 -20.13
N GLU A 66 7.66 -21.26 -20.14
CA GLU A 66 6.61 -21.18 -21.15
C GLU A 66 5.36 -20.59 -20.50
N ASN A 67 5.21 -19.27 -20.60
CA ASN A 67 4.01 -18.56 -20.14
C ASN A 67 3.33 -17.89 -21.33
N GLY A 68 1.99 -17.85 -21.32
CA GLY A 68 1.20 -17.30 -22.43
C GLY A 68 1.34 -15.78 -22.64
N ALA A 69 1.99 -15.07 -21.69
CA ALA A 69 2.34 -13.66 -21.85
C ALA A 69 3.68 -13.45 -22.58
N GLY A 70 4.45 -14.51 -22.87
CA GLY A 70 5.72 -14.42 -23.59
C GLY A 70 6.88 -13.82 -22.77
N ILE A 71 6.76 -13.76 -21.45
CA ILE A 71 7.75 -13.15 -20.56
C ILE A 71 9.01 -14.03 -20.50
N ARG A 72 10.15 -13.45 -20.88
CA ARG A 72 11.44 -14.14 -20.94
C ARG A 72 12.33 -13.94 -19.72
N ASP A 73 11.93 -13.10 -18.77
CA ASP A 73 12.67 -12.91 -17.53
C ASP A 73 12.74 -14.23 -16.73
N ARG A 74 13.91 -14.49 -16.15
CA ARG A 74 14.23 -15.68 -15.35
C ARG A 74 14.80 -15.32 -13.98
N ALA A 75 14.95 -14.03 -13.68
CA ALA A 75 15.38 -13.55 -12.38
C ALA A 75 14.34 -13.92 -11.30
N GLU A 76 14.79 -13.91 -10.04
CA GLU A 76 13.88 -13.98 -8.91
C GLU A 76 13.28 -12.60 -8.67
N HIS A 77 12.00 -12.58 -8.35
CA HIS A 77 11.28 -11.38 -7.96
C HIS A 77 10.56 -11.62 -6.64
N ILE A 78 10.27 -10.52 -5.95
CA ILE A 78 9.36 -10.48 -4.80
C ILE A 78 8.12 -9.72 -5.26
N GLY A 79 6.95 -10.22 -4.91
CA GLY A 79 5.69 -9.56 -5.26
C GLY A 79 4.50 -10.25 -4.63
N LEU A 80 3.34 -10.07 -5.26
CA LEU A 80 2.06 -10.59 -4.81
C LEU A 80 1.41 -11.40 -5.93
N VAL A 81 0.52 -12.32 -5.55
CA VAL A 81 -0.34 -13.04 -6.51
C VAL A 81 -1.56 -12.16 -6.80
N ALA A 82 -1.76 -11.79 -8.07
CA ALA A 82 -2.80 -10.85 -8.48
C ALA A 82 -4.22 -11.28 -8.07
N GLN A 83 -4.51 -12.58 -8.08
CA GLN A 83 -5.81 -13.12 -7.67
C GLN A 83 -6.07 -12.91 -6.17
N GLU A 84 -5.06 -13.13 -5.32
CA GLU A 84 -5.18 -12.91 -3.87
C GLU A 84 -5.37 -11.41 -3.57
N VAL A 85 -4.62 -10.55 -4.28
CA VAL A 85 -4.80 -9.10 -4.18
C VAL A 85 -6.19 -8.69 -4.64
N GLN A 86 -6.73 -9.30 -5.69
CA GLN A 86 -8.07 -8.96 -6.20
C GLN A 86 -9.16 -9.19 -5.15
N GLU A 87 -9.03 -10.21 -4.30
CA GLU A 87 -9.98 -10.47 -3.21
C GLU A 87 -9.85 -9.47 -2.06
N ALA A 88 -8.62 -9.00 -1.78
CA ALA A 88 -8.34 -8.11 -0.65
C ALA A 88 -8.46 -6.60 -0.99
N ILE A 89 -7.91 -6.20 -2.13
CA ILE A 89 -7.86 -4.81 -2.63
C ILE A 89 -8.15 -4.84 -4.15
N PRO A 90 -9.42 -4.98 -4.56
CA PRO A 90 -9.79 -5.09 -5.98
C PRO A 90 -9.30 -3.92 -6.84
N ALA A 91 -9.23 -2.72 -6.27
CA ALA A 91 -8.76 -1.51 -6.95
C ALA A 91 -7.29 -1.59 -7.40
N ALA A 92 -6.48 -2.46 -6.80
CA ALA A 92 -5.09 -2.70 -7.17
C ALA A 92 -4.94 -3.59 -8.41
N ILE A 93 -6.03 -4.13 -8.96
CA ILE A 93 -5.99 -5.10 -10.04
C ILE A 93 -6.73 -4.58 -11.26
N SER A 94 -6.05 -4.68 -12.40
CA SER A 94 -6.62 -4.48 -13.73
C SER A 94 -6.40 -5.71 -14.60
N SER A 95 -6.95 -5.69 -15.82
CA SER A 95 -6.74 -6.76 -16.80
C SER A 95 -6.05 -6.22 -18.04
N SER A 96 -5.04 -6.95 -18.51
CA SER A 96 -4.48 -6.73 -19.85
C SER A 96 -5.49 -7.05 -20.95
N ASN A 97 -5.22 -6.60 -22.17
CA ASN A 97 -6.02 -6.94 -23.35
C ASN A 97 -6.07 -8.44 -23.69
N LYS A 98 -5.22 -9.26 -23.06
CA LYS A 98 -5.19 -10.72 -23.18
C LYS A 98 -5.85 -11.45 -22.00
N GLY A 99 -6.47 -10.72 -21.08
CA GLY A 99 -7.15 -11.28 -19.91
C GLY A 99 -6.24 -11.66 -18.74
N TYR A 100 -4.94 -11.37 -18.79
CA TYR A 100 -4.06 -11.52 -17.63
C TYR A 100 -4.28 -10.38 -16.63
N LEU A 101 -4.41 -10.71 -15.36
CA LEU A 101 -4.45 -9.73 -14.28
C LEU A 101 -3.11 -9.00 -14.16
N MET A 102 -3.18 -7.69 -13.98
CA MET A 102 -2.05 -6.79 -13.80
C MET A 102 -2.16 -6.10 -12.45
N LEU A 103 -1.04 -6.04 -11.74
CA LEU A 103 -0.95 -5.43 -10.42
C LEU A 103 -0.55 -3.95 -10.54
N ASP A 104 -1.37 -3.08 -9.96
CA ASP A 104 -1.04 -1.71 -9.60
C ASP A 104 -0.72 -1.66 -8.11
N ASN A 105 0.47 -1.19 -7.77
CA ASN A 105 0.91 -1.13 -6.37
C ASN A 105 0.35 0.09 -5.63
N ASP A 106 -0.13 1.12 -6.32
CA ASP A 106 -0.51 2.39 -5.69
C ASP A 106 -1.64 2.21 -4.65
N PRO A 107 -2.76 1.51 -4.95
CA PRO A 107 -3.81 1.29 -3.96
C PRO A 107 -3.34 0.47 -2.75
N ILE A 108 -2.34 -0.41 -2.92
CA ILE A 108 -1.75 -1.17 -1.82
C ILE A 108 -0.90 -0.25 -0.93
N ILE A 109 -0.10 0.64 -1.54
CA ILE A 109 0.72 1.62 -0.81
C ILE A 109 -0.15 2.53 0.05
N TRP A 110 -1.26 3.03 -0.49
CA TRP A 110 -2.19 3.86 0.28
C TRP A 110 -2.92 3.07 1.37
N ALA A 111 -3.23 1.80 1.14
CA ALA A 111 -3.78 0.94 2.18
C ALA A 111 -2.78 0.68 3.31
N MET A 112 -1.50 0.50 2.99
CA MET A 112 -0.43 0.40 4.00
C MET A 112 -0.29 1.70 4.80
N LEU A 113 -0.41 2.87 4.17
CA LEU A 113 -0.41 4.16 4.89
C LEU A 113 -1.59 4.24 5.88
N ASN A 114 -2.78 3.84 5.47
CA ASN A 114 -3.95 3.79 6.35
C ASN A 114 -3.74 2.80 7.50
N ALA A 115 -3.20 1.61 7.23
CA ALA A 115 -2.86 0.64 8.27
C ALA A 115 -1.85 1.20 9.30
N VAL A 116 -0.85 1.95 8.87
CA VAL A 116 0.09 2.63 9.78
C VAL A 116 -0.62 3.66 10.66
N LYS A 117 -1.55 4.44 10.10
CA LYS A 117 -2.36 5.41 10.87
C LYS A 117 -3.26 4.71 11.89
N GLU A 118 -3.92 3.63 11.49
CA GLU A 118 -4.74 2.80 12.37
C GLU A 118 -3.91 2.21 13.51
N GLN A 119 -2.74 1.66 13.21
CA GLN A 119 -1.81 1.13 14.21
C GLN A 119 -1.34 2.21 15.19
N LYS A 120 -1.05 3.43 14.70
CA LYS A 120 -0.69 4.56 15.57
C LYS A 120 -1.84 4.92 16.53
N ALA A 121 -3.07 4.99 16.03
CA ALA A 121 -4.23 5.27 16.86
C ALA A 121 -4.47 4.19 17.92
N ALA A 122 -4.30 2.91 17.56
CA ALA A 122 -4.38 1.80 18.50
C ALA A 122 -3.29 1.87 19.58
N ASN A 123 -2.05 2.20 19.19
CA ASN A 123 -0.93 2.35 20.12
C ASN A 123 -1.15 3.50 21.10
N ASP A 124 -1.65 4.64 20.63
CA ASP A 124 -1.95 5.79 21.50
C ASP A 124 -3.02 5.43 22.53
N LYS A 125 -4.08 4.75 22.09
CA LYS A 125 -5.13 4.25 22.99
C LYS A 125 -4.58 3.28 24.04
N LEU A 126 -3.72 2.35 23.63
CA LEU A 126 -3.07 1.41 24.55
C LEU A 126 -2.18 2.13 25.56
N GLN A 127 -1.42 3.15 25.14
CA GLN A 127 -0.60 3.96 26.05
C GLN A 127 -1.43 4.68 27.11
N THR A 128 -2.57 5.27 26.71
CA THR A 128 -3.50 5.90 27.66
C THR A 128 -4.03 4.89 28.68
N VAL A 129 -4.50 3.73 28.22
CA VAL A 129 -5.02 2.67 29.10
C VAL A 129 -3.94 2.18 30.08
N VAL A 130 -2.71 2.01 29.62
CA VAL A 130 -1.58 1.61 30.48
C VAL A 130 -1.31 2.66 31.56
N GLN A 131 -1.34 3.95 31.23
CA GLN A 131 -1.14 5.02 32.21
C GLN A 131 -2.27 5.07 33.25
N GLU A 132 -3.51 4.94 32.82
CA GLU A 132 -4.67 4.90 33.71
C GLU A 132 -4.62 3.70 34.67
N GLN A 133 -4.28 2.52 34.14
CA GLN A 133 -4.11 1.31 34.95
C GLN A 133 -2.96 1.46 35.95
N GLN A 134 -1.83 2.05 35.55
CA GLN A 134 -0.72 2.29 36.46
C GLN A 134 -1.14 3.22 37.61
N ALA A 135 -1.86 4.31 37.32
CA ALA A 135 -2.37 5.22 38.35
C ALA A 135 -3.33 4.52 39.33
N GLN A 136 -4.18 3.62 38.82
CA GLN A 136 -5.07 2.81 39.67
C GLN A 136 -4.30 1.83 40.55
N ILE A 137 -3.28 1.16 40.01
CA ILE A 137 -2.39 0.26 40.76
C ILE A 137 -1.68 1.01 41.88
N ASP A 138 -1.12 2.19 41.59
CA ASP A 138 -0.42 3.00 42.58
C ASP A 138 -1.37 3.43 43.72
N ALA A 139 -2.59 3.84 43.37
CA ALA A 139 -3.62 4.22 44.34
C ALA A 139 -4.06 3.05 45.23
N LEU A 140 -4.23 1.85 44.65
CA LEU A 140 -4.59 0.65 45.39
C LEU A 140 -3.44 0.19 46.30
N THR A 141 -2.21 0.19 45.79
CA THR A 141 -1.00 -0.14 46.56
C THR A 141 -0.87 0.74 47.80
N LYS A 142 -1.11 2.06 47.66
CA LYS A 142 -1.10 2.99 48.79
C LYS A 142 -2.19 2.68 49.83
N LYS A 143 -3.40 2.32 49.38
CA LYS A 143 -4.50 1.94 50.29
C LYS A 143 -4.18 0.65 51.05
N VAL A 144 -3.64 -0.36 50.37
CA VAL A 144 -3.23 -1.62 51.01
C VAL A 144 -2.17 -1.36 52.07
N GLY A 145 -1.11 -0.63 51.75
CA GLY A 145 -0.05 -0.31 52.72
C GLY A 145 -0.57 0.49 53.93
N ALA A 146 -1.53 1.39 53.74
CA ALA A 146 -2.16 2.12 54.85
C ALA A 146 -2.98 1.20 55.76
N ILE A 147 -3.63 0.16 55.23
CA ILE A 147 -4.39 -0.82 56.01
C ILE A 147 -3.43 -1.75 56.78
N GLU A 148 -2.34 -2.17 56.14
CA GLU A 148 -1.35 -3.06 56.75
C GLU A 148 -0.59 -2.38 57.89
N GLY A 149 -0.23 -1.10 57.75
CA GLY A 149 0.45 -0.34 58.81
C GLY A 149 -0.43 0.09 59.99
N ALA A 150 -1.76 -0.09 59.88
CA ALA A 150 -2.71 0.21 60.96
C ALA A 150 -3.02 -1.02 61.86
N ARG A 151 -2.42 -2.17 61.57
CA ARG A 151 -2.51 -3.41 62.36
C ARG A 151 -1.25 -3.60 63.20
#